data_AF-A0AA95HJE3-F1
#
_entry.id   AF-A0AA95HJE3-F1
#
_cell.length_a   1.000
_cell.length_b   1.000
_cell.length_c   1.000
_cell.angle_alpha   90.00
_cell.angle_beta   90.00
_cell.angle_gamma   90.00
#
_symmetry.space_group_name_H-M   'P 1'
#
loop_
_entity.id
_entity.type
_entity.pdbx_description
1 polymer ?
#
loop_
_entity_poly.entity_id
_entity_poly.type
_entity_poly.pdbx_seq_one_letter_code
_entity_poly.pdbx_strand_id
1 'polypeptide(L)'
;MSNNNKYLKYALNAKGELVHIDSVSNGNDCGCVCPACKKPLQAKNNGTHRTHHFAHQPGVDCPTAYESSLHLLAKKKIQEAFYESQVINISFEYKSYCSMNDTCMYMKYGDCAEKTIKSFNLKDYYDKCEQEISYNNINRRSDLKFSSSTHPDKEPLYLEIYVTHASDATKLHSGNKIIEVKIENEEDIDEVIKNGFIESPKRDVFEEAEVPSLNISFYGFKNSDYNLIKHSSYICISRYILYSSGKFICKQEHCKCNELRKSRPDTLYEFCFHSNQAFELRDIAKWLGYKRFNIKNCQMCMYCVDSYNDTGKICRLYRQLNIPRTERPLNTSRAKTCTSFVLNQKEMNECLQKVDNKEIPPITELN
;
A
#
# COMPACT_ATOMS: atom_id res chain seq x y z
N MET A 1 -21.61 -0.96 -27.65
CA MET A 1 -21.16 -2.36 -27.50
C MET A 1 -19.99 -2.55 -28.45
N SER A 2 -18.76 -2.36 -27.98
CA SER A 2 -17.57 -2.54 -28.82
C SER A 2 -17.37 -4.03 -29.03
N ASN A 3 -17.69 -4.52 -30.22
CA ASN A 3 -17.44 -5.90 -30.62
C ASN A 3 -15.92 -5.99 -30.89
N ASN A 4 -15.14 -6.14 -29.81
CA ASN A 4 -13.69 -6.19 -29.86
C ASN A 4 -13.28 -7.56 -30.43
N ASN A 5 -13.43 -7.71 -31.74
CA ASN A 5 -13.23 -8.98 -32.43
C ASN A 5 -11.73 -9.26 -32.47
N LYS A 6 -11.23 -9.96 -31.45
CA LYS A 6 -9.82 -10.34 -31.31
C LYS A 6 -9.45 -11.32 -32.42
N TYR A 7 -8.92 -10.80 -33.51
CA TYR A 7 -8.48 -11.59 -34.65
C TYR A 7 -7.22 -12.39 -34.32
N LEU A 8 -7.19 -13.66 -34.74
CA LEU A 8 -6.05 -14.55 -34.57
C LEU A 8 -4.95 -14.20 -35.58
N LYS A 9 -3.86 -13.56 -35.14
CA LYS A 9 -2.73 -13.19 -36.02
C LYS A 9 -1.59 -14.20 -36.06
N TYR A 10 -1.53 -15.11 -35.09
CA TYR A 10 -0.45 -16.09 -34.96
C TYR A 10 -1.01 -17.52 -34.94
N ALA A 11 -0.31 -18.42 -35.63
CA ALA A 11 -0.66 -19.84 -35.71
C ALA A 11 0.60 -20.71 -35.70
N LEU A 12 0.43 -22.03 -35.59
CA LEU A 12 1.54 -22.98 -35.68
C LEU A 12 1.67 -23.47 -37.12
N ASN A 13 2.87 -23.40 -37.69
CA ASN A 13 3.15 -23.99 -39.00
C ASN A 13 3.32 -25.53 -38.90
N ALA A 14 3.60 -26.19 -40.03
CA ALA A 14 3.81 -27.64 -40.09
C ALA A 14 4.97 -28.17 -39.23
N LYS A 15 5.94 -27.31 -38.87
CA LYS A 15 7.06 -27.64 -37.96
C LYS A 15 6.72 -27.41 -36.49
N GLY A 16 5.53 -26.88 -36.18
CA GLY A 16 5.12 -26.49 -34.84
C GLY A 16 5.65 -25.13 -34.40
N GLU A 17 6.18 -24.31 -35.31
CA GLU A 17 6.71 -22.99 -35.00
C GLU A 17 5.61 -21.93 -35.08
N LEU A 18 5.62 -20.98 -34.15
CA LEU A 18 4.69 -19.85 -34.15
C LEU A 18 5.05 -18.86 -35.27
N VAL A 19 4.11 -18.65 -36.20
CA VAL A 19 4.26 -17.78 -37.39
C VAL A 19 3.17 -16.70 -37.41
N HIS A 20 3.52 -15.53 -37.95
CA HIS A 20 2.58 -14.42 -38.14
C HIS A 20 1.78 -14.60 -39.44
N ILE A 21 0.55 -14.10 -39.48
CA ILE A 21 -0.36 -14.20 -40.62
C ILE A 21 0.23 -13.64 -41.93
N ASP A 22 1.10 -12.65 -41.85
CA ASP A 22 1.74 -12.05 -43.03
C ASP A 22 2.95 -12.84 -43.55
N SER A 23 3.40 -13.85 -42.81
CA SER A 23 4.57 -14.67 -43.16
C SER A 23 4.22 -15.99 -43.86
N VAL A 24 2.95 -16.21 -44.19
CA VAL A 24 2.45 -17.48 -44.75
C VAL A 24 1.68 -17.30 -46.05
N SER A 25 1.59 -18.37 -46.84
CA SER A 25 0.76 -18.43 -48.04
C SER A 25 -0.71 -18.15 -47.73
N ASN A 26 -1.43 -17.51 -48.64
CA ASN A 26 -2.85 -17.24 -48.48
C ASN A 26 -3.70 -18.52 -48.49
N GLY A 27 -4.84 -18.49 -47.80
CA GLY A 27 -5.83 -19.55 -47.87
C GLY A 27 -5.43 -20.81 -47.11
N ASN A 28 -5.84 -21.96 -47.65
CA ASN A 28 -5.56 -23.27 -47.04
C ASN A 28 -4.11 -23.71 -47.28
N ASP A 29 -3.41 -23.08 -48.22
CA ASP A 29 -2.01 -23.37 -48.56
C ASP A 29 -1.04 -22.91 -47.45
N CYS A 30 -1.51 -22.16 -46.45
CA CYS A 30 -0.70 -21.79 -45.29
C CYS A 30 -0.23 -23.00 -44.48
N GLY A 31 -0.95 -24.14 -44.53
CA GLY A 31 -0.64 -25.35 -43.77
C GLY A 31 -0.61 -25.16 -42.25
N CYS A 32 -1.23 -24.09 -41.74
CA CYS A 32 -1.18 -23.71 -40.33
C CYS A 32 -2.30 -24.37 -39.52
N VAL A 33 -2.04 -24.58 -38.22
CA VAL A 33 -3.01 -25.11 -37.26
C VAL A 33 -3.19 -24.20 -36.06
N CYS A 34 -4.37 -24.27 -35.44
CA CYS A 34 -4.72 -23.49 -34.27
C CYS A 34 -3.85 -23.88 -33.05
N PRO A 35 -3.22 -22.93 -32.35
CA PRO A 35 -2.46 -23.21 -31.14
C PRO A 35 -3.26 -23.94 -30.05
N ALA A 36 -4.56 -23.65 -29.93
CA ALA A 36 -5.46 -24.22 -28.94
C ALA A 36 -6.00 -25.61 -29.35
N CYS A 37 -6.83 -25.68 -30.39
CA CYS A 37 -7.54 -26.91 -30.76
C CYS A 37 -6.80 -27.80 -31.76
N LYS A 38 -5.64 -27.37 -32.26
CA LYS A 38 -4.81 -28.07 -33.27
C LYS A 38 -5.50 -28.36 -34.61
N LYS A 39 -6.72 -27.85 -34.84
CA LYS A 39 -7.42 -27.97 -36.13
C LYS A 39 -6.81 -27.04 -37.19
N PRO A 40 -6.92 -27.38 -38.49
CA PRO A 40 -6.42 -26.54 -39.58
C PRO A 40 -7.05 -25.14 -39.61
N LEU A 41 -6.25 -24.17 -40.00
CA LEU A 41 -6.65 -22.77 -40.20
C LEU A 41 -6.54 -22.38 -41.67
N GLN A 42 -7.28 -21.35 -42.04
CA GLN A 42 -7.18 -20.66 -43.32
C GLN A 42 -6.58 -19.27 -43.10
N ALA A 43 -5.51 -18.93 -43.81
CA ALA A 43 -4.93 -17.59 -43.79
C ALA A 43 -5.76 -16.61 -44.63
N LYS A 44 -6.24 -15.52 -44.02
CA LYS A 44 -6.96 -14.43 -44.69
C LYS A 44 -6.08 -13.17 -44.71
N ASN A 45 -5.06 -13.18 -45.57
CA ASN A 45 -4.02 -12.14 -45.67
C ASN A 45 -3.88 -11.48 -47.05
N ASN A 46 -4.82 -11.71 -47.98
CA ASN A 46 -4.89 -11.04 -49.29
C ASN A 46 -5.96 -9.94 -49.34
N GLY A 47 -6.63 -9.65 -48.22
CA GLY A 47 -7.74 -8.71 -48.17
C GLY A 47 -7.27 -7.29 -47.80
N THR A 48 -7.76 -6.28 -48.50
CA THR A 48 -7.41 -4.87 -48.23
C THR A 48 -8.32 -4.18 -47.20
N HIS A 49 -9.49 -4.74 -46.91
CA HIS A 49 -10.52 -4.11 -46.08
C HIS A 49 -10.62 -4.65 -44.65
N ARG A 50 -10.08 -5.84 -44.38
CA ARG A 50 -10.11 -6.46 -43.05
C ARG A 50 -8.69 -6.75 -42.60
N THR A 51 -8.41 -6.57 -41.31
CA THR A 51 -7.14 -6.96 -40.71
C THR A 51 -6.83 -8.42 -41.04
N HIS A 52 -5.58 -8.68 -41.42
CA HIS A 52 -5.14 -10.02 -41.73
C HIS A 52 -5.29 -10.92 -40.50
N HIS A 53 -5.87 -12.09 -40.71
CA HIS A 53 -6.10 -13.05 -39.63
C HIS A 53 -6.17 -14.49 -40.13
N PHE A 54 -5.98 -15.42 -39.22
CA PHE A 54 -6.33 -16.81 -39.41
C PHE A 54 -7.80 -17.03 -39.05
N ALA A 55 -8.49 -17.84 -39.84
CA ALA A 55 -9.85 -18.27 -39.59
C ALA A 55 -9.93 -19.79 -39.49
N HIS A 56 -10.76 -20.29 -38.57
CA HIS A 56 -11.12 -21.70 -38.58
C HIS A 56 -12.03 -22.02 -39.78
N GLN A 57 -12.03 -23.29 -40.17
CA GLN A 57 -13.02 -23.79 -41.13
C GLN A 57 -14.44 -23.66 -40.56
N PRO A 58 -15.48 -23.52 -41.42
CA PRO A 58 -16.87 -23.44 -40.98
C PRO A 58 -17.25 -24.60 -40.04
N GLY A 59 -17.95 -24.28 -38.94
CA GLY A 59 -18.40 -25.27 -37.95
C GLY A 59 -17.40 -25.57 -36.83
N VAL A 60 -16.23 -24.93 -36.81
CA VAL A 60 -15.28 -25.01 -35.70
C VAL A 60 -15.32 -23.72 -34.90
N ASP A 61 -15.86 -23.80 -33.69
CA ASP A 61 -15.75 -22.75 -32.68
C ASP A 61 -14.60 -23.07 -31.71
N CYS A 62 -13.77 -22.07 -31.41
CA CYS A 62 -12.58 -22.22 -30.58
C CYS A 62 -12.30 -20.92 -29.81
N PRO A 63 -13.02 -20.66 -28.70
CA PRO A 63 -12.95 -19.41 -27.97
C PRO A 63 -11.55 -19.12 -27.40
N THR A 64 -10.77 -20.16 -27.07
CA THR A 64 -9.43 -20.04 -26.48
C THR A 64 -8.30 -19.85 -27.51
N ALA A 65 -8.63 -19.73 -28.81
CA ALA A 65 -7.63 -19.66 -29.87
C ALA A 65 -6.73 -18.42 -29.74
N TYR A 66 -7.33 -17.25 -29.52
CA TYR A 66 -6.59 -16.00 -29.36
C TYR A 66 -5.69 -16.07 -28.12
N GLU A 67 -6.23 -16.46 -26.97
CA GLU A 67 -5.49 -16.55 -25.70
C GLU A 67 -4.31 -17.50 -25.80
N SER A 68 -4.50 -18.68 -26.39
CA SER A 68 -3.42 -19.64 -26.59
C SER A 68 -2.34 -19.12 -27.55
N SER A 69 -2.74 -18.38 -28.59
CA SER A 69 -1.78 -17.77 -29.52
C SER A 69 -0.94 -16.66 -28.86
N LEU A 70 -1.58 -15.84 -28.04
CA LEU A 70 -0.95 -14.74 -27.32
C LEU A 70 -0.02 -15.26 -26.23
N HIS A 71 -0.43 -16.30 -25.50
CA HIS A 71 0.39 -16.97 -24.50
C HIS A 71 1.70 -17.53 -25.10
N LEU A 72 1.61 -18.23 -26.23
CA LEU A 72 2.80 -18.73 -26.94
C LEU A 72 3.68 -17.60 -27.47
N LEU A 73 3.07 -16.53 -27.99
CA LEU A 73 3.81 -15.36 -28.47
C LEU A 73 4.60 -14.72 -27.32
N ALA A 74 3.97 -14.51 -26.17
CA ALA A 74 4.60 -13.93 -24.99
C ALA A 74 5.80 -14.78 -24.52
N LYS A 75 5.64 -16.10 -24.41
CA LYS A 75 6.76 -17.00 -24.06
C LYS A 75 7.95 -16.86 -24.99
N LYS A 76 7.67 -16.91 -26.31
CA LYS A 76 8.70 -16.80 -27.35
C LYS A 76 9.41 -15.46 -27.27
N LYS A 77 8.66 -14.36 -27.28
CA LYS A 77 9.19 -12.99 -27.31
C LYS A 77 9.97 -12.62 -26.04
N ILE A 78 9.48 -13.00 -24.87
CA ILE A 78 10.18 -12.78 -23.59
C ILE A 78 11.47 -13.61 -23.53
N GLN A 79 11.45 -14.85 -24.02
CA GLN A 79 12.65 -15.68 -24.09
C GLN A 79 13.69 -15.10 -25.07
N GLU A 80 13.28 -14.67 -26.26
CA GLU A 80 14.13 -13.99 -27.25
C GLU A 80 14.77 -12.74 -26.62
N ALA A 81 13.96 -11.86 -26.02
CA ALA A 81 14.42 -10.66 -25.35
C ALA A 81 15.43 -10.95 -24.23
N PHE A 82 15.29 -12.07 -23.51
CA PHE A 82 16.23 -12.48 -22.48
C PHE A 82 17.63 -12.78 -23.01
N TYR A 83 17.75 -13.34 -24.21
CA TYR A 83 19.05 -13.64 -24.82
C TYR A 83 19.63 -12.43 -25.57
N GLU A 84 18.77 -11.54 -26.07
CA GLU A 84 19.20 -10.33 -26.80
C GLU A 84 19.58 -9.16 -25.88
N SER A 85 19.00 -9.09 -24.68
CA SER A 85 19.19 -7.96 -23.75
C SER A 85 20.24 -8.24 -22.67
N GLN A 86 21.03 -7.21 -22.36
CA GLN A 86 21.98 -7.21 -21.23
C GLN A 86 21.33 -6.81 -19.90
N VAL A 87 20.20 -6.11 -19.97
CA VAL A 87 19.47 -5.63 -18.78
C VAL A 87 18.01 -6.01 -18.91
N ILE A 88 17.49 -6.69 -17.89
CA ILE A 88 16.04 -6.92 -17.71
C ILE A 88 15.73 -6.56 -16.27
N ASN A 89 15.02 -5.46 -16.05
CA ASN A 89 14.71 -5.01 -14.71
C ASN A 89 13.61 -5.89 -14.09
N ILE A 90 13.78 -6.26 -12.83
CA ILE A 90 12.71 -6.75 -11.99
C ILE A 90 12.58 -5.79 -10.81
N SER A 91 11.36 -5.30 -10.55
CA SER A 91 11.12 -4.36 -9.46
C SER A 91 9.86 -4.74 -8.70
N PHE A 92 9.92 -4.75 -7.38
CA PHE A 92 8.79 -5.10 -6.52
C PHE A 92 8.80 -4.30 -5.21
N GLU A 93 7.64 -4.21 -4.57
CA GLU A 93 7.48 -3.51 -3.30
C GLU A 93 8.22 -4.27 -2.19
N TYR A 94 9.00 -3.54 -1.39
CA TYR A 94 9.69 -4.04 -0.22
C TYR A 94 9.22 -3.29 1.02
N LYS A 95 8.72 -4.03 2.02
CA LYS A 95 8.20 -3.51 3.27
C LYS A 95 9.18 -3.73 4.42
N SER A 96 9.72 -2.65 4.96
CA SER A 96 10.55 -2.71 6.16
C SER A 96 9.70 -2.38 7.39
N TYR A 97 9.33 -3.39 8.16
CA TYR A 97 8.46 -3.27 9.33
C TYR A 97 9.20 -2.75 10.56
N CYS A 98 8.45 -2.09 11.43
CA CYS A 98 8.93 -1.63 12.72
C CYS A 98 9.28 -2.80 13.64
N SER A 99 10.50 -2.81 14.16
CA SER A 99 11.00 -3.80 15.12
C SER A 99 10.20 -3.79 16.45
N MET A 100 9.62 -2.64 16.80
CA MET A 100 8.84 -2.45 18.04
C MET A 100 7.35 -2.70 17.83
N ASN A 101 6.94 -3.37 16.75
CA ASN A 101 5.53 -3.51 16.39
C ASN A 101 4.66 -3.99 17.58
N ASP A 102 5.08 -5.04 18.29
CA ASP A 102 4.26 -5.65 19.33
C ASP A 102 4.26 -4.87 20.65
N THR A 103 5.28 -4.04 20.87
CA THR A 103 5.45 -3.21 22.08
C THR A 103 5.20 -1.72 21.81
N CYS A 104 4.74 -1.36 20.61
CA CYS A 104 4.55 0.02 20.21
C CYS A 104 3.41 0.66 21.01
N MET A 105 3.70 1.71 21.76
CA MET A 105 2.71 2.42 22.58
C MET A 105 1.80 3.37 21.77
N TYR A 106 2.11 3.61 20.50
CA TYR A 106 1.35 4.52 19.64
C TYR A 106 0.17 3.79 19.00
N MET A 107 -0.99 4.47 18.94
CA MET A 107 -2.14 4.03 18.16
C MET A 107 -1.74 3.79 16.70
N LYS A 108 -2.12 2.63 16.15
CA LYS A 108 -1.83 2.24 14.77
C LYS A 108 -3.06 2.45 13.90
N TYR A 109 -2.90 3.13 12.77
CA TYR A 109 -3.94 3.27 11.74
C TYR A 109 -3.61 2.45 10.48
N GLY A 110 -2.65 1.53 10.58
CA GLY A 110 -2.13 0.68 9.52
C GLY A 110 -0.81 0.03 9.94
N ASP A 111 -0.14 -0.61 8.98
CA ASP A 111 1.19 -1.19 9.19
C ASP A 111 2.21 -0.08 9.49
N CYS A 112 2.97 -0.26 10.57
CA CYS A 112 4.13 0.58 10.86
C CYS A 112 5.31 0.07 10.02
N ALA A 113 5.33 0.44 8.75
CA ALA A 113 6.32 -0.01 7.78
C ALA A 113 6.70 1.11 6.80
N GLU A 114 7.94 1.06 6.33
CA GLU A 114 8.39 1.85 5.18
C GLU A 114 8.22 1.00 3.92
N LYS A 115 7.49 1.54 2.93
CA LYS A 115 7.37 0.93 1.60
C LYS A 115 8.44 1.53 0.70
N THR A 116 9.27 0.68 0.12
CA THR A 116 10.29 1.06 -0.88
C THR A 116 10.16 0.18 -2.10
N ILE A 117 10.64 0.61 -3.26
CA ILE A 117 10.76 -0.25 -4.43
C ILE A 117 12.19 -0.76 -4.48
N LYS A 118 12.35 -2.08 -4.55
CA LYS A 118 13.66 -2.69 -4.83
C LYS A 118 13.71 -3.15 -6.28
N SER A 119 14.77 -2.75 -6.97
CA SER A 119 15.01 -3.06 -8.37
C SER A 119 16.29 -3.88 -8.52
N PHE A 120 16.24 -4.90 -9.38
CA PHE A 120 17.36 -5.77 -9.68
C PHE A 120 17.43 -6.01 -11.19
N ASN A 121 18.63 -6.24 -11.73
CA ASN A 121 18.77 -6.75 -13.09
C ASN A 121 18.73 -8.28 -13.06
N LEU A 122 17.77 -8.89 -13.76
CA LEU A 122 17.60 -10.33 -13.85
C LEU A 122 18.85 -11.04 -14.40
N LYS A 123 19.57 -10.39 -15.32
CA LYS A 123 20.78 -10.92 -15.98
C LYS A 123 21.98 -11.05 -15.05
N ASP A 124 21.98 -10.34 -13.92
CA ASP A 124 23.03 -10.48 -12.90
C ASP A 124 22.92 -11.85 -12.19
N TYR A 125 21.75 -12.49 -12.25
CA TYR A 125 21.46 -13.72 -11.50
C TYR A 125 21.35 -14.95 -12.38
N TYR A 126 20.87 -14.80 -13.62
CA TYR A 126 20.52 -15.91 -14.52
C TYR A 126 21.00 -15.64 -15.95
N ASP A 127 21.50 -16.68 -16.61
CA ASP A 127 22.05 -16.65 -17.97
C ASP A 127 21.33 -17.63 -18.92
N LYS A 128 20.45 -18.49 -18.41
CA LYS A 128 19.62 -19.42 -19.17
C LYS A 128 18.14 -19.14 -18.96
N CYS A 129 17.37 -19.20 -20.04
CA CYS A 129 15.90 -19.14 -20.06
C CYS A 129 15.35 -20.29 -20.91
N GLU A 130 14.60 -21.19 -20.29
CA GLU A 130 14.05 -22.39 -20.92
C GLU A 130 12.52 -22.34 -20.90
N GLN A 131 11.90 -22.67 -22.03
CA GLN A 131 10.47 -23.00 -22.09
C GLN A 131 10.31 -24.46 -21.64
N GLU A 132 9.38 -24.75 -20.74
CA GLU A 132 9.20 -26.13 -20.29
C GLU A 132 8.61 -27.04 -21.38
N ILE A 133 9.22 -28.22 -21.57
CA ILE A 133 8.77 -29.21 -22.54
C ILE A 133 7.67 -30.08 -21.90
N SER A 134 6.53 -30.15 -22.58
CA SER A 134 5.36 -30.89 -22.11
C SER A 134 5.54 -32.40 -22.27
N TYR A 135 6.17 -33.08 -21.31
CA TYR A 135 6.16 -34.54 -21.25
C TYR A 135 5.12 -35.03 -20.22
N ASN A 136 3.99 -35.53 -20.72
CA ASN A 136 2.92 -36.20 -19.97
C ASN A 136 2.13 -35.36 -18.94
N ASN A 137 0.83 -35.65 -18.87
CA ASN A 137 -0.23 -34.93 -18.15
C ASN A 137 -0.16 -35.04 -16.61
N ILE A 138 1.00 -34.90 -15.94
CA ILE A 138 1.04 -34.79 -14.48
C ILE A 138 2.15 -33.81 -14.02
N ASN A 139 1.69 -32.83 -13.22
CA ASN A 139 2.40 -31.92 -12.30
C ASN A 139 3.17 -30.69 -12.83
N ARG A 140 2.51 -29.53 -12.64
CA ARG A 140 3.03 -28.17 -12.39
C ARG A 140 4.25 -27.75 -13.21
N ARG A 141 3.97 -27.13 -14.34
CA ARG A 141 4.96 -26.51 -15.23
C ARG A 141 4.84 -25.00 -15.20
N SER A 142 5.96 -24.30 -15.13
CA SER A 142 6.02 -22.85 -15.33
C SER A 142 6.24 -22.53 -16.80
N ASP A 143 5.84 -21.34 -17.23
CA ASP A 143 5.90 -20.97 -18.66
C ASP A 143 7.33 -20.73 -19.14
N LEU A 144 8.12 -20.01 -18.34
CA LEU A 144 9.57 -19.89 -18.51
C LEU A 144 10.27 -20.19 -17.19
N LYS A 145 11.45 -20.80 -17.31
CA LYS A 145 12.37 -21.04 -16.20
C LYS A 145 13.68 -20.33 -16.47
N PHE A 146 14.07 -19.43 -15.58
CA PHE A 146 15.38 -18.80 -15.56
C PHE A 146 16.31 -19.55 -14.61
N SER A 147 17.50 -19.90 -15.08
CA SER A 147 18.52 -20.61 -14.29
C SER A 147 19.92 -20.06 -14.56
N SER A 148 20.85 -20.41 -13.68
CA SER A 148 22.26 -20.00 -13.80
C SER A 148 23.13 -21.20 -14.15
N SER A 149 23.83 -21.12 -15.27
CA SER A 149 24.81 -22.13 -15.66
C SER A 149 26.12 -22.00 -14.89
N THR A 150 26.45 -20.78 -14.45
CA THR A 150 27.63 -20.48 -13.63
C THR A 150 27.42 -20.80 -12.15
N HIS A 151 26.18 -20.83 -11.67
CA HIS A 151 25.81 -21.19 -10.30
C HIS A 151 24.66 -22.21 -10.28
N PRO A 152 24.92 -23.50 -10.56
CA PRO A 152 23.88 -24.52 -10.70
C PRO A 152 23.02 -24.75 -9.45
N ASP A 153 23.58 -24.49 -8.26
CA ASP A 153 22.86 -24.63 -6.97
C ASP A 153 21.92 -23.46 -6.68
N LYS A 154 21.96 -22.38 -7.47
CA LYS A 154 21.06 -21.24 -7.29
C LYS A 154 19.64 -21.68 -7.67
N GLU A 155 18.70 -21.43 -6.76
CA GLU A 155 17.28 -21.68 -7.01
C GLU A 155 16.79 -20.97 -8.29
N PRO A 156 16.07 -21.68 -9.17
CA PRO A 156 15.50 -21.08 -10.37
C PRO A 156 14.48 -19.98 -10.06
N LEU A 157 14.33 -19.06 -11.02
CA LEU A 157 13.20 -18.15 -11.07
C LEU A 157 12.21 -18.63 -12.14
N TYR A 158 10.93 -18.60 -11.83
CA TYR A 158 9.87 -19.00 -12.74
C TYR A 158 9.04 -17.80 -13.20
N LEU A 159 8.61 -17.82 -14.46
CA LEU A 159 7.60 -16.90 -14.99
C LEU A 159 6.31 -17.66 -15.29
N GLU A 160 5.20 -17.10 -14.85
CA GLU A 160 3.84 -17.50 -15.21
C GLU A 160 3.19 -16.39 -16.01
N ILE A 161 2.70 -16.71 -17.19
CA ILE A 161 2.01 -15.80 -18.08
C ILE A 161 0.56 -16.25 -18.12
N TYR A 162 -0.37 -15.33 -17.84
CA TYR A 162 -1.79 -15.62 -17.98
C TYR A 162 -2.50 -14.56 -18.81
N VAL A 163 -3.57 -14.97 -19.49
CA VAL A 163 -4.42 -14.08 -20.30
C VAL A 163 -5.75 -13.84 -19.60
N THR A 164 -6.48 -14.92 -19.31
CA THR A 164 -7.81 -14.87 -18.69
C THR A 164 -7.83 -15.37 -17.25
N HIS A 165 -7.15 -16.47 -16.95
CA HIS A 165 -7.17 -17.11 -15.64
C HIS A 165 -5.81 -17.02 -14.97
N ALA A 166 -5.77 -16.37 -13.80
CA ALA A 166 -4.59 -16.37 -12.94
C ALA A 166 -4.23 -17.80 -12.50
N SER A 167 -2.98 -17.99 -12.12
CA SER A 167 -2.46 -19.28 -11.69
C SER A 167 -3.07 -19.72 -10.36
N ASP A 168 -3.12 -21.03 -10.13
CA ASP A 168 -3.60 -21.58 -8.86
C ASP A 168 -2.78 -21.06 -7.66
N ALA A 169 -3.47 -20.61 -6.60
CA ALA A 169 -2.82 -20.07 -5.41
C ALA A 169 -1.82 -21.05 -4.77
N THR A 170 -2.09 -22.35 -4.84
CA THR A 170 -1.20 -23.40 -4.31
C THR A 170 0.12 -23.52 -5.10
N LYS A 171 0.15 -23.11 -6.38
CA LYS A 171 1.35 -23.04 -7.21
C LYS A 171 2.16 -21.80 -6.86
N LEU A 172 1.49 -20.66 -6.77
CA LEU A 172 2.09 -19.36 -6.46
C LEU A 172 2.73 -19.33 -5.06
N HIS A 173 2.17 -20.05 -4.09
CA HIS A 173 2.68 -20.14 -2.71
C HIS A 173 3.50 -21.41 -2.45
N SER A 174 4.13 -21.97 -3.49
CA SER A 174 4.97 -23.17 -3.37
C SER A 174 6.30 -22.95 -2.64
N GLY A 175 6.68 -21.69 -2.38
CA GLY A 175 7.99 -21.30 -1.84
C GLY A 175 9.02 -20.95 -2.91
N ASN A 176 8.77 -21.31 -4.17
CA ASN A 176 9.60 -20.92 -5.30
C ASN A 176 9.47 -19.42 -5.62
N LYS A 177 10.54 -18.84 -6.18
CA LYS A 177 10.47 -17.49 -6.76
C LYS A 177 9.68 -17.53 -8.06
N ILE A 178 8.55 -16.85 -8.10
CA ILE A 178 7.65 -16.82 -9.26
C ILE A 178 7.29 -15.37 -9.56
N ILE A 179 7.44 -14.96 -10.82
CA ILE A 179 6.83 -13.75 -11.37
C ILE A 179 5.58 -14.19 -12.12
N GLU A 180 4.43 -13.61 -11.80
CA GLU A 180 3.20 -13.82 -12.55
C GLU A 180 2.85 -12.53 -13.30
N VAL A 181 2.59 -12.64 -14.60
CA VAL A 181 2.25 -11.50 -15.47
C VAL A 181 0.96 -11.76 -16.25
N LYS A 182 0.06 -10.78 -16.23
CA LYS A 182 -1.11 -10.76 -17.11
C LYS A 182 -0.74 -10.15 -18.45
N ILE A 183 -1.08 -10.84 -19.54
CA ILE A 183 -0.92 -10.36 -20.91
C ILE A 183 -2.28 -10.44 -21.61
N GLU A 184 -2.86 -9.30 -21.97
CA GLU A 184 -4.17 -9.19 -22.62
C GLU A 184 -4.08 -8.97 -24.14
N ASN A 185 -2.97 -8.39 -24.59
CA ASN A 185 -2.67 -8.02 -25.98
C ASN A 185 -1.15 -8.05 -26.29
N GLU A 186 -0.74 -7.67 -27.50
CA GLU A 186 0.67 -7.67 -27.93
C GLU A 186 1.49 -6.51 -27.33
N GLU A 187 0.87 -5.35 -27.09
CA GLU A 187 1.53 -4.15 -26.53
C GLU A 187 2.00 -4.42 -25.09
N ASP A 188 1.26 -5.23 -24.34
CA ASP A 188 1.63 -5.75 -23.03
C ASP A 188 2.96 -6.53 -23.07
N ILE A 189 3.19 -7.33 -24.12
CA ILE A 189 4.44 -8.07 -24.30
C ILE A 189 5.59 -7.10 -24.58
N ASP A 190 5.35 -6.11 -25.45
CA ASP A 190 6.34 -5.08 -25.78
C ASP A 190 6.73 -4.25 -24.56
N GLU A 191 5.76 -3.95 -23.68
CA GLU A 191 6.00 -3.23 -22.43
C GLU A 191 6.87 -4.05 -21.45
N VAL A 192 6.60 -5.35 -21.29
CA VAL A 192 7.47 -6.24 -20.50
C VAL A 192 8.88 -6.31 -21.08
N ILE A 193 9.02 -6.40 -22.40
CA ILE A 193 10.34 -6.45 -23.05
C ILE A 193 11.11 -5.15 -22.85
N LYS A 194 10.42 -4.01 -22.97
CA LYS A 194 11.02 -2.68 -22.87
C LYS A 194 11.41 -2.32 -21.44
N ASN A 195 10.53 -2.57 -20.47
CA ASN A 195 10.66 -2.08 -19.10
C ASN A 195 11.13 -3.15 -18.11
N GLY A 196 10.99 -4.42 -18.47
CA GLY A 196 11.14 -5.56 -17.56
C GLY A 196 9.86 -5.85 -16.77
N PHE A 197 10.00 -6.55 -15.64
CA PHE A 197 8.89 -6.94 -14.77
C PHE A 197 8.79 -6.01 -13.57
N ILE A 198 7.81 -5.11 -13.57
CA ILE A 198 7.66 -4.09 -12.52
C ILE A 198 6.30 -4.30 -11.82
N GLU A 199 6.34 -4.62 -10.53
CA GLU A 199 5.13 -4.75 -9.71
C GLU A 199 4.43 -3.39 -9.61
N SER A 200 3.13 -3.37 -9.90
CA SER A 200 2.32 -2.19 -9.68
C SER A 200 2.25 -1.85 -8.17
N PRO A 201 2.43 -0.58 -7.76
CA PRO A 201 2.24 -0.20 -6.36
C PRO A 201 0.86 -0.60 -5.87
N LYS A 202 0.77 -1.36 -4.79
CA LYS A 202 -0.51 -1.70 -4.15
C LYS A 202 -0.99 -0.45 -3.41
N ARG A 203 -1.76 0.40 -4.10
CA ARG A 203 -2.19 1.71 -3.57
C ARG A 203 -3.05 1.55 -2.32
N ASP A 204 -2.73 2.34 -1.30
CA ASP A 204 -3.68 2.74 -0.26
C ASP A 204 -4.48 3.94 -0.77
N VAL A 205 -5.56 3.68 -1.53
CA VAL A 205 -6.75 4.51 -1.88
C VAL A 205 -6.63 6.02 -2.28
N PHE A 206 -5.52 6.74 -2.09
CA PHE A 206 -5.54 8.22 -2.15
C PHE A 206 -4.44 8.92 -2.99
N GLU A 207 -3.86 8.29 -4.01
CA GLU A 207 -3.02 9.02 -4.98
C GLU A 207 -3.30 8.62 -6.44
N GLU A 208 -3.65 9.63 -7.25
CA GLU A 208 -3.71 9.59 -8.72
C GLU A 208 -2.28 9.61 -9.29
N ALA A 209 -1.52 8.54 -9.09
CA ALA A 209 -0.36 8.27 -9.94
C ALA A 209 -0.81 7.59 -11.25
N GLU A 210 -0.01 7.64 -12.29
CA GLU A 210 -0.20 6.80 -13.48
C GLU A 210 -0.17 5.32 -13.03
N VAL A 211 -1.23 4.57 -13.36
CA VAL A 211 -1.32 3.14 -13.06
C VAL A 211 -0.36 2.44 -14.02
N PRO A 212 0.58 1.58 -13.58
CA PRO A 212 1.35 0.79 -14.52
C PRO A 212 0.37 -0.09 -15.32
N SER A 213 0.56 -0.16 -16.63
CA SER A 213 -0.42 -0.77 -17.54
C SER A 213 -0.58 -2.28 -17.33
N LEU A 214 0.43 -2.93 -16.73
CA LEU A 214 0.49 -4.37 -16.55
C LEU A 214 0.25 -4.83 -15.11
N ASN A 215 -0.49 -5.93 -14.98
CA ASN A 215 -0.62 -6.65 -13.72
C ASN A 215 0.51 -7.68 -13.58
N ILE A 216 1.50 -7.34 -12.76
CA ILE A 216 2.66 -8.16 -12.44
C ILE A 216 2.71 -8.38 -10.94
N SER A 217 2.90 -9.63 -10.51
CA SER A 217 2.98 -10.03 -9.11
C SER A 217 4.20 -10.90 -8.84
N PHE A 218 4.79 -10.75 -7.66
CA PHE A 218 6.00 -11.46 -7.24
C PHE A 218 5.71 -12.37 -6.04
N TYR A 219 6.05 -13.65 -6.14
CA TYR A 219 5.84 -14.66 -5.10
C TYR A 219 7.15 -15.37 -4.73
N GLY A 220 7.32 -15.74 -3.46
CA GLY A 220 8.55 -16.39 -2.96
C GLY A 220 9.77 -15.47 -2.86
N PHE A 221 9.64 -14.19 -3.22
CA PHE A 221 10.69 -13.19 -3.02
C PHE A 221 10.70 -12.70 -1.58
N LYS A 222 11.89 -12.48 -1.02
CA LYS A 222 12.03 -11.74 0.24
C LYS A 222 11.66 -10.28 -0.03
N ASN A 223 10.43 -9.92 0.33
CA ASN A 223 9.84 -8.61 0.12
C ASN A 223 9.58 -7.85 1.43
N SER A 224 10.06 -8.38 2.56
CA SER A 224 9.94 -7.71 3.84
C SER A 224 11.05 -8.07 4.82
N ASP A 225 11.23 -7.17 5.80
CA ASP A 225 12.05 -7.41 6.98
C ASP A 225 11.53 -6.63 8.20
N TYR A 226 12.23 -6.77 9.32
CA TYR A 226 11.98 -6.04 10.57
C TYR A 226 13.18 -5.14 10.93
N ASN A 227 13.83 -4.54 9.93
CA ASN A 227 15.11 -3.87 10.12
C ASN A 227 15.01 -2.39 10.55
N LEU A 228 13.80 -1.83 10.71
CA LEU A 228 13.70 -0.42 11.08
C LEU A 228 13.88 -0.21 12.59
N ILE A 229 15.08 0.24 12.96
CA ILE A 229 15.29 1.21 14.04
C ILE A 229 15.72 2.52 13.40
N LYS A 230 14.74 3.20 12.79
CA LYS A 230 14.71 4.65 12.54
C LYS A 230 13.25 5.01 12.24
N HIS A 231 12.45 4.91 13.29
CA HIS A 231 11.14 5.57 13.47
C HIS A 231 10.78 6.59 12.38
N SER A 232 9.66 6.39 11.68
CA SER A 232 9.20 7.39 10.71
C SER A 232 7.69 7.40 10.47
N SER A 233 6.94 6.50 11.10
CA SER A 233 5.48 6.51 10.98
C SER A 233 4.89 7.74 11.65
N TYR A 234 3.93 8.36 10.96
CA TYR A 234 3.14 9.45 11.49
C TYR A 234 2.22 8.96 12.60
N ILE A 235 2.24 9.69 13.72
CA ILE A 235 1.38 9.47 14.87
C ILE A 235 0.47 10.67 15.07
N CYS A 236 -0.75 10.40 15.51
CA CYS A 236 -1.70 11.41 15.95
C CYS A 236 -1.60 11.55 17.46
N ILE A 237 -1.41 12.78 17.96
CA ILE A 237 -1.37 13.04 19.40
C ILE A 237 -2.24 14.24 19.77
N SER A 238 -2.85 14.15 20.95
CA SER A 238 -3.45 15.29 21.62
C SER A 238 -2.45 15.81 22.65
N ARG A 239 -1.85 16.97 22.39
CA ARG A 239 -0.84 17.58 23.26
C ARG A 239 -1.49 18.60 24.19
N TYR A 240 -1.33 18.38 25.49
CA TYR A 240 -1.56 19.36 26.54
C TYR A 240 -0.24 20.06 26.89
N ILE A 241 -0.24 21.38 26.94
CA ILE A 241 0.91 22.22 27.28
C ILE A 241 0.54 23.06 28.48
N LEU A 242 1.30 22.95 29.57
CA LEU A 242 1.16 23.77 30.77
C LEU A 242 2.30 24.78 30.86
N TYR A 243 1.97 26.04 31.16
CA TYR A 243 2.93 27.09 31.44
C TYR A 243 3.00 27.39 32.94
N SER A 244 4.11 27.94 33.42
CA SER A 244 4.28 28.42 34.81
C SER A 244 3.20 29.43 35.24
N SER A 245 2.67 30.19 34.28
CA SER A 245 1.52 31.08 34.49
C SER A 245 0.23 30.37 34.91
N GLY A 246 0.14 29.03 34.76
CA GLY A 246 -1.08 28.24 34.97
C GLY A 246 -2.03 28.25 33.77
N LYS A 247 -1.69 28.99 32.71
CA LYS A 247 -2.35 28.83 31.42
C LYS A 247 -1.97 27.48 30.84
N PHE A 248 -2.91 26.86 30.15
CA PHE A 248 -2.67 25.63 29.42
C PHE A 248 -3.35 25.66 28.05
N ILE A 249 -2.82 24.87 27.13
CA ILE A 249 -3.31 24.73 25.75
C ILE A 249 -3.44 23.24 25.45
N CYS A 250 -4.52 22.85 24.78
CA CYS A 250 -4.64 21.54 24.17
C CYS A 250 -4.70 21.69 22.66
N LYS A 251 -3.93 20.90 21.92
CA LYS A 251 -3.97 20.89 20.45
C LYS A 251 -3.80 19.48 19.92
N GLN A 252 -4.48 19.19 18.82
CA GLN A 252 -4.23 17.99 18.03
C GLN A 252 -3.04 18.26 17.10
N GLU A 253 -2.13 17.31 17.00
CA GLU A 253 -0.99 17.42 16.09
C GLU A 253 -0.56 16.05 15.55
N HIS A 254 0.20 16.10 14.47
CA HIS A 254 0.77 14.94 13.80
C HIS A 254 2.28 15.11 13.73
N CYS A 255 3.03 14.07 14.08
CA CYS A 255 4.49 14.06 13.95
C CYS A 255 4.97 12.63 13.71
N LYS A 256 6.24 12.44 13.34
CA LYS A 256 6.81 11.09 13.31
C LYS A 256 7.06 10.60 14.74
N CYS A 257 6.90 9.30 14.96
CA CYS A 257 7.07 8.68 16.28
C CYS A 257 8.45 8.90 16.94
N ASN A 258 9.52 9.17 16.20
CA ASN A 258 10.83 9.60 16.76
C ASN A 258 10.99 11.10 16.94
N GLU A 259 10.13 11.91 16.33
CA GLU A 259 10.23 13.38 16.37
C GLU A 259 9.40 13.95 17.52
N LEU A 260 8.69 13.11 18.28
CA LEU A 260 7.95 13.54 19.45
C LEU A 260 8.89 14.10 20.52
N ARG A 261 8.92 15.43 20.63
CA ARG A 261 9.70 16.18 21.60
C ARG A 261 8.85 17.26 22.24
N LYS A 262 9.40 17.91 23.28
CA LYS A 262 8.80 19.07 23.93
C LYS A 262 8.60 20.18 22.89
N SER A 263 7.41 20.77 22.86
CA SER A 263 7.04 21.74 21.83
C SER A 263 7.80 23.06 21.97
N ARG A 264 8.08 23.48 23.20
CA ARG A 264 8.87 24.68 23.50
C ARG A 264 9.65 24.50 24.80
N PRO A 265 10.85 25.08 24.93
CA PRO A 265 11.66 24.94 26.14
C PRO A 265 11.05 25.63 27.37
N ASP A 266 10.25 26.67 27.19
CA ASP A 266 9.66 27.51 28.24
C ASP A 266 8.36 26.93 28.85
N THR A 267 7.89 25.77 28.37
CA THR A 267 6.72 25.12 28.94
C THR A 267 7.10 24.41 30.24
N LEU A 268 6.20 24.46 31.21
CA LEU A 268 6.39 23.80 32.51
C LEU A 268 6.24 22.29 32.36
N TYR A 269 5.30 21.85 31.51
CA TYR A 269 5.01 20.44 31.32
C TYR A 269 4.19 20.18 30.06
N GLU A 270 4.38 19.03 29.43
CA GLU A 270 3.55 18.60 28.31
C GLU A 270 3.10 17.14 28.44
N PHE A 271 1.80 16.89 28.33
CA PHE A 271 1.23 15.53 28.20
C PHE A 271 0.87 15.29 26.74
N CYS A 272 1.38 14.22 26.15
CA CYS A 272 1.05 13.80 24.80
C CYS A 272 0.23 12.51 24.88
N PHE A 273 -1.08 12.64 24.71
CA PHE A 273 -1.97 11.48 24.61
C PHE A 273 -1.90 10.92 23.19
N HIS A 274 -1.63 9.64 23.06
CA HIS A 274 -1.54 8.96 21.77
C HIS A 274 -2.94 8.60 21.27
N SER A 275 -3.63 9.58 20.69
CA SER A 275 -5.02 9.46 20.20
C SER A 275 -5.31 10.46 19.09
N ASN A 276 -6.23 10.09 18.18
CA ASN A 276 -6.84 11.01 17.22
C ASN A 276 -8.05 11.77 17.77
N GLN A 277 -8.48 11.47 19.00
CA GLN A 277 -9.61 12.14 19.66
C GLN A 277 -9.10 13.12 20.71
N ALA A 278 -9.61 14.36 20.70
CA ALA A 278 -9.16 15.42 21.61
C ALA A 278 -10.20 15.85 22.66
N PHE A 279 -11.50 15.56 22.44
CA PHE A 279 -12.59 16.21 23.15
C PHE A 279 -12.58 15.93 24.66
N GLU A 280 -12.42 14.67 25.08
CA GLU A 280 -12.40 14.31 26.51
C GLU A 280 -11.01 14.42 27.17
N LEU A 281 -9.95 14.32 26.36
CA LEU A 281 -8.57 14.29 26.88
C LEU A 281 -8.15 15.63 27.48
N ARG A 282 -8.76 16.73 27.02
CA ARG A 282 -8.50 18.08 27.53
C ARG A 282 -8.78 18.20 29.03
N ASP A 283 -9.91 17.70 29.50
CA ASP A 283 -10.29 17.83 30.91
C ASP A 283 -9.49 16.88 31.79
N ILE A 284 -9.20 15.67 31.30
CA ILE A 284 -8.29 14.73 31.96
C ILE A 284 -6.90 15.36 32.13
N ALA A 285 -6.32 15.92 31.06
CA ALA A 285 -5.01 16.55 31.08
C ALA A 285 -4.94 17.75 32.04
N LYS A 286 -6.00 18.57 32.07
CA LYS A 286 -6.17 19.67 33.02
C LYS A 286 -6.04 19.17 34.47
N TRP A 287 -6.73 18.08 34.82
CA TRP A 287 -6.72 17.54 36.18
C TRP A 287 -5.41 16.81 36.53
N LEU A 288 -4.79 16.11 35.58
CA LEU A 288 -3.44 15.55 35.76
C LEU A 288 -2.41 16.66 36.04
N GLY A 289 -2.46 17.75 35.29
CA GLY A 289 -1.61 18.93 35.53
C GLY A 289 -1.84 19.55 36.90
N TYR A 290 -3.10 19.68 37.34
CA TYR A 290 -3.43 20.17 38.67
C TYR A 290 -2.90 19.26 39.78
N LYS A 291 -3.12 17.94 39.69
CA LYS A 291 -2.63 16.96 40.67
C LYS A 291 -1.11 17.02 40.83
N ARG A 292 -0.38 17.28 39.73
CA ARG A 292 1.08 17.32 39.71
C ARG A 292 1.67 18.64 40.21
N PHE A 293 1.12 19.78 39.79
CA PHE A 293 1.73 21.09 40.05
C PHE A 293 0.95 21.97 41.02
N ASN A 294 -0.27 21.59 41.38
CA ASN A 294 -1.18 22.35 42.23
C ASN A 294 -1.39 23.81 41.76
N ILE A 295 -1.39 24.03 40.44
CA ILE A 295 -1.59 25.37 39.85
C ILE A 295 -3.07 25.60 39.57
N LYS A 296 -3.67 26.54 40.29
CA LYS A 296 -5.07 26.93 40.12
C LYS A 296 -5.31 27.60 38.77
N ASN A 297 -6.40 27.22 38.10
CA ASN A 297 -6.90 27.80 36.87
C ASN A 297 -8.43 27.97 36.96
N CYS A 298 -8.99 29.08 36.45
CA CYS A 298 -10.44 29.32 36.55
C CYS A 298 -11.28 28.17 35.98
N GLN A 299 -10.79 27.45 34.98
CA GLN A 299 -11.49 26.30 34.38
C GLN A 299 -11.56 25.06 35.27
N MET A 300 -10.93 25.09 36.45
CA MET A 300 -11.02 24.07 37.49
C MET A 300 -11.99 24.50 38.61
N CYS A 301 -12.54 25.70 38.53
CA CYS A 301 -13.45 26.25 39.54
C CYS A 301 -14.89 25.81 39.25
N MET A 302 -15.64 25.40 40.28
CA MET A 302 -17.06 25.01 40.15
C MET A 302 -17.96 26.14 39.62
N TYR A 303 -17.52 27.40 39.75
CA TYR A 303 -18.25 28.56 39.27
C TYR A 303 -17.92 28.94 37.82
N CYS A 304 -16.95 28.28 37.18
CA CYS A 304 -16.62 28.50 35.78
C CYS A 304 -17.42 27.55 34.90
N VAL A 305 -18.37 28.09 34.14
CA VAL A 305 -19.33 27.31 33.34
C VAL A 305 -19.38 27.82 31.91
N ASP A 306 -19.87 26.99 30.99
CA ASP A 306 -20.13 27.42 29.63
C ASP A 306 -21.32 28.38 29.58
N SER A 307 -21.20 29.40 28.74
CA SER A 307 -22.27 30.36 28.49
C SER A 307 -23.36 29.74 27.62
N TYR A 308 -24.63 30.02 27.93
CA TYR A 308 -25.79 29.53 27.16
C TYR A 308 -25.81 29.93 25.68
N ASN A 309 -25.10 31.00 25.32
CA ASN A 309 -25.08 31.51 23.94
C ASN A 309 -23.80 31.10 23.19
N ASP A 310 -23.14 30.02 23.62
CA ASP A 310 -21.86 29.51 23.08
C ASP A 310 -20.74 30.56 23.01
N THR A 311 -20.81 31.58 23.87
CA THR A 311 -19.84 32.68 23.89
C THR A 311 -18.54 32.36 24.62
N GLY A 312 -18.34 31.09 25.00
CA GLY A 312 -17.22 30.58 25.80
C GLY A 312 -17.56 30.42 27.29
N LYS A 313 -16.52 30.23 28.12
CA LYS A 313 -16.68 30.05 29.58
C LYS A 313 -16.83 31.39 30.31
N ILE A 314 -17.68 31.41 31.34
CA ILE A 314 -17.95 32.55 32.22
C ILE A 314 -17.81 32.16 33.69
N CYS A 315 -17.59 33.14 34.57
CA CYS A 315 -17.65 32.95 36.02
C CYS A 315 -19.06 33.33 36.52
N ARG A 316 -19.76 32.42 37.22
CA ARG A 316 -21.08 32.71 37.81
C ARG A 316 -21.03 33.85 38.85
N LEU A 317 -19.88 34.05 39.48
CA LEU A 317 -19.67 35.09 40.49
C LEU A 317 -19.17 36.42 39.90
N TYR A 318 -19.29 36.63 38.57
CA TYR A 318 -18.72 37.81 37.91
C TYR A 318 -19.13 39.15 38.54
N ARG A 319 -20.39 39.27 39.00
CA ARG A 319 -20.91 40.48 39.67
C ARG A 319 -20.25 40.71 41.03
N GLN A 320 -20.12 39.64 41.83
CA GLN A 320 -19.51 39.71 43.17
C GLN A 320 -18.01 40.03 43.09
N LEU A 321 -17.36 39.47 42.08
CA LEU A 321 -15.93 39.69 41.84
C LEU A 321 -15.64 40.98 41.06
N ASN A 322 -16.67 41.74 40.66
CA ASN A 322 -16.58 42.94 39.84
C ASN A 322 -15.73 42.74 38.56
N ILE A 323 -15.96 41.63 37.86
CA ILE A 323 -15.28 41.29 36.59
C ILE A 323 -16.27 41.28 35.42
N PRO A 324 -15.80 41.48 34.17
CA PRO A 324 -16.66 41.37 33.00
C PRO A 324 -17.36 40.01 32.95
N ARG A 325 -18.67 40.01 32.63
CA ARG A 325 -19.44 38.78 32.44
C ARG A 325 -18.85 37.91 31.34
N THR A 326 -18.43 38.56 30.26
CA THR A 326 -17.80 37.94 29.09
C THR A 326 -16.44 38.60 28.89
N GLU A 327 -15.39 37.78 28.92
CA GLU A 327 -14.00 38.18 28.68
C GLU A 327 -13.43 37.21 27.63
N ARG A 328 -12.89 37.71 26.52
CA ARG A 328 -12.37 36.88 25.42
C ARG A 328 -10.92 37.23 25.11
N PRO A 329 -9.95 36.32 25.36
CA PRO A 329 -10.10 35.07 26.10
C PRO A 329 -10.29 35.32 27.61
N LEU A 330 -11.03 34.44 28.30
CA LEU A 330 -11.18 34.50 29.76
C LEU A 330 -9.80 34.47 30.42
N ASN A 331 -9.50 35.42 31.31
CA ASN A 331 -8.26 35.38 32.08
C ASN A 331 -8.33 34.27 33.14
N THR A 332 -7.91 33.08 32.75
CA THR A 332 -7.95 31.87 33.58
C THR A 332 -6.95 31.87 34.73
N SER A 333 -5.91 32.71 34.67
CA SER A 333 -4.90 32.81 35.73
C SER A 333 -5.41 33.52 37.00
N ARG A 334 -6.56 34.22 36.90
CA ARG A 334 -7.22 34.89 38.04
C ARG A 334 -7.49 33.95 39.22
N ALA A 335 -7.66 32.65 38.96
CA ALA A 335 -7.85 31.64 40.00
C ALA A 335 -6.70 31.54 41.02
N LYS A 336 -5.48 31.99 40.67
CA LYS A 336 -4.33 31.97 41.59
C LYS A 336 -4.55 32.86 42.81
N THR A 337 -5.19 34.00 42.63
CA THR A 337 -5.42 35.01 43.68
C THR A 337 -6.91 35.18 44.05
N CYS A 338 -7.82 34.46 43.38
CA CYS A 338 -9.25 34.53 43.64
C CYS A 338 -9.60 33.89 44.99
N THR A 339 -10.14 34.69 45.91
CA THR A 339 -10.60 34.24 47.23
C THR A 339 -11.87 33.39 47.16
N SER A 340 -12.68 33.54 46.12
CA SER A 340 -13.90 32.75 45.88
C SER A 340 -13.67 31.50 45.02
N PHE A 341 -12.42 31.10 44.77
CA PHE A 341 -12.12 29.88 44.02
C PHE A 341 -12.52 28.65 44.83
N VAL A 342 -13.38 27.81 44.24
CA VAL A 342 -13.76 26.52 44.81
C VAL A 342 -13.51 25.45 43.76
N LEU A 343 -12.66 24.48 44.10
CA LEU A 343 -12.25 23.40 43.21
C LEU A 343 -13.46 22.54 42.81
N ASN A 344 -13.61 22.24 41.52
CA ASN A 344 -14.63 21.31 41.04
C ASN A 344 -14.22 19.85 41.32
N GLN A 345 -14.34 19.44 42.58
CA GLN A 345 -13.91 18.10 43.05
C GLN A 345 -14.63 16.96 42.32
N LYS A 346 -15.90 17.16 41.96
CA LYS A 346 -16.70 16.17 41.23
C LYS A 346 -16.07 15.86 39.87
N GLU A 347 -15.86 16.88 39.05
CA GLU A 347 -15.26 16.75 37.71
C GLU A 347 -13.83 16.19 37.80
N MET A 348 -13.06 16.62 38.81
CA MET A 348 -11.71 16.07 39.04
C MET A 348 -11.76 14.57 39.31
N ASN A 349 -12.62 14.13 40.23
CA ASN A 349 -12.74 12.71 40.58
C ASN A 349 -13.20 11.88 39.37
N GLU A 350 -14.20 12.35 38.61
CA GLU A 350 -14.69 11.69 37.40
C GLU A 350 -13.57 11.53 36.35
N CYS A 351 -12.76 12.57 36.13
CA CYS A 351 -11.66 12.51 35.17
C CYS A 351 -10.52 11.61 35.64
N LEU A 352 -10.15 11.65 36.92
CA LEU A 352 -9.06 10.84 37.47
C LEU A 352 -9.46 9.37 37.59
N GLN A 353 -10.74 9.06 37.82
CA GLN A 353 -11.23 7.68 37.82
C GLN A 353 -11.02 7.02 36.45
N LYS A 354 -11.22 7.74 35.34
CA LYS A 354 -10.90 7.23 33.99
C LYS A 354 -9.42 6.87 33.84
N VAL A 355 -8.53 7.64 34.48
CA VAL A 355 -7.08 7.35 34.50
C VAL A 355 -6.80 6.07 35.29
N ASP A 356 -7.37 5.95 36.49
CA ASP A 356 -7.19 4.79 37.37
C ASP A 356 -7.74 3.49 36.76
N ASN A 357 -8.88 3.59 36.05
CA ASN A 357 -9.49 2.49 35.30
C ASN A 357 -8.75 2.15 33.99
N LYS A 358 -7.71 2.91 33.61
CA LYS A 358 -6.99 2.77 32.33
C LYS A 358 -7.88 2.96 31.09
N GLU A 359 -8.88 3.83 31.19
CA GLU A 359 -9.80 4.20 30.10
C GLU A 359 -9.24 5.34 29.23
N ILE A 360 -7.95 5.63 29.33
CA ILE A 360 -7.28 6.70 28.59
C ILE A 360 -6.24 6.10 27.64
N PRO A 361 -5.99 6.76 26.49
CA PRO A 361 -4.91 6.34 25.61
C PRO A 361 -3.54 6.45 26.32
N PRO A 362 -2.53 5.70 25.87
CA PRO A 362 -1.17 5.82 26.39
C PRO A 362 -0.68 7.28 26.34
N ILE A 363 0.13 7.66 27.33
CA ILE A 363 0.63 9.04 27.50
C ILE A 363 2.16 9.03 27.43
N THR A 364 2.72 9.95 26.67
CA THR A 364 4.12 10.38 26.82
C THR A 364 4.16 11.68 27.59
N GLU A 365 4.96 11.73 28.65
CA GLU A 365 5.19 12.93 29.42
C GLU A 365 6.51 13.60 29.02
N LEU A 366 6.51 14.92 28.83
CA LEU A 366 7.67 15.69 28.41
C LEU A 366 7.89 16.85 29.40
N ASN A 367 9.05 16.83 30.06
CA ASN A 367 9.42 17.78 31.12
C ASN A 367 10.15 19.00 30.58
#